data_AF-T1A9L4-F1
#
_entry.id   AF-T1A9L4-F1
#
_cell.length_a   1.000
_cell.length_b   1.000
_cell.length_c   1.000
_cell.angle_alpha   90.00
_cell.angle_beta   90.00
_cell.angle_gamma   90.00
#
_symmetry.space_group_name_H-M   'P 1'
#
loop_
_entity.id
_entity.type
_entity.pdbx_description
1 polymer ?
#
loop_
_entity_poly.entity_id
_entity_poly.type
_entity_poly.pdbx_seq_one_letter_code
_entity_poly.pdbx_strand_id
1 'polypeptide(L)'
;MTLTRGTGLMSHIFDGFAPVKGEIPDRRNGVLVSSEQGEAVAYALFNLQERGRLFVSPGEKLYEGMIIGIHSRDNDLVVNPIKTKKLTNIRAAG
;
A
#
# COMPACT_ATOMS: atom_id res chain seq x y z
N MET A 1 18.58 -6.63 5.03
CA MET A 1 19.60 -5.77 4.40
C MET A 1 19.43 -4.27 4.70
N THR A 2 18.21 -3.75 4.90
CA THR A 2 17.99 -2.32 5.18
C THR A 2 18.66 -1.84 6.47
N LEU A 3 18.61 -2.66 7.54
CA LEU A 3 19.29 -2.34 8.81
C LEU A 3 20.80 -2.21 8.65
N THR A 4 21.38 -3.08 7.81
CA THR A 4 22.81 -3.09 7.51
C THR A 4 23.20 -2.09 6.43
N ARG A 5 22.26 -1.24 5.95
CA ARG A 5 22.48 -0.29 4.85
C ARG A 5 23.19 -0.91 3.64
N GLY A 6 22.91 -2.18 3.35
CA GLY A 6 23.51 -2.92 2.23
C GLY A 6 24.92 -3.49 2.46
N THR A 7 25.58 -3.25 3.61
CA THR A 7 26.94 -3.76 3.86
C THR A 7 26.99 -5.11 4.58
N GLY A 8 25.87 -5.57 5.13
CA GLY A 8 25.79 -6.86 5.80
C GLY A 8 25.76 -8.00 4.80
N LEU A 9 26.41 -9.12 5.14
CA LEU A 9 26.34 -10.38 4.40
C LEU A 9 25.58 -11.40 5.24
N MET A 10 24.63 -12.12 4.63
CA MET A 10 23.83 -13.15 5.31
C MET A 10 23.73 -14.38 4.41
N SER A 11 24.09 -15.53 4.95
CA SER A 11 23.84 -16.85 4.36
C SER A 11 23.11 -17.71 5.39
N HIS A 12 22.27 -18.64 4.92
CA HIS A 12 21.58 -19.59 5.76
C HIS A 12 21.59 -20.96 5.09
N ILE A 13 21.76 -22.02 5.89
CA ILE A 13 21.60 -23.41 5.46
C ILE A 13 20.57 -24.06 6.38
N PHE A 14 19.78 -24.98 5.84
CA PHE A 14 18.86 -25.77 6.65
C PHE A 14 19.64 -26.69 7.59
N ASP A 15 19.30 -26.67 8.88
CA ASP A 15 19.94 -27.49 9.92
C ASP A 15 19.11 -28.76 10.20
N GLY A 16 17.84 -28.58 10.58
CA GLY A 16 16.95 -29.69 10.89
C GLY A 16 15.56 -29.24 11.30
N PHE A 17 14.67 -30.21 11.54
CA PHE A 17 13.35 -29.96 12.08
C PHE A 17 13.39 -29.84 13.61
N ALA A 18 12.58 -28.95 14.15
CA ALA A 18 12.43 -28.74 15.59
C ALA A 18 10.96 -28.48 15.95
N PRO A 19 10.55 -28.68 17.22
CA PRO A 19 9.24 -28.28 17.69
C PRO A 19 8.99 -26.79 17.43
N VAL A 20 7.73 -26.44 17.10
CA VAL A 20 7.33 -25.05 16.79
C VAL A 20 7.64 -24.15 17.98
N LYS A 21 8.44 -23.11 17.74
CA LYS A 21 8.82 -22.12 18.75
C LYS A 21 7.94 -20.88 18.64
N GLY A 22 6.80 -20.93 19.33
CA GLY A 22 5.88 -19.80 19.46
C GLY A 22 5.32 -19.26 18.14
N GLU A 23 4.63 -18.13 18.23
CA GLU A 23 4.11 -17.43 17.05
C GLU A 23 5.14 -16.47 16.49
N ILE A 24 5.38 -16.57 15.18
CA ILE A 24 6.15 -15.57 14.45
C ILE A 24 5.22 -14.40 14.17
N PRO A 25 5.53 -13.18 14.64
CA PRO A 25 4.66 -12.03 14.44
C PRO A 25 4.50 -11.70 12.95
N ASP A 26 3.25 -11.56 12.52
CA ASP A 26 2.90 -11.16 11.16
C ASP A 26 3.02 -9.63 10.98
N ARG A 27 2.67 -9.12 9.79
CA ARG A 27 2.61 -7.68 9.51
C ARG A 27 1.68 -6.98 10.52
N ARG A 28 2.14 -5.82 11.01
CA ARG A 28 1.32 -4.96 11.89
C ARG A 28 0.36 -4.06 11.13
N ASN A 29 0.59 -3.85 9.84
CA ASN A 29 -0.15 -2.91 9.01
C ASN A 29 -1.17 -3.64 8.13
N GLY A 30 -2.34 -3.05 7.97
CA GLY A 30 -3.31 -3.44 6.96
C GLY A 30 -2.91 -2.97 5.56
N VAL A 31 -3.77 -3.25 4.59
CA VAL A 31 -3.56 -2.89 3.18
C VAL A 31 -4.61 -1.92 2.66
N LEU A 32 -4.20 -1.11 1.69
CA LEU A 32 -5.10 -0.33 0.84
C LEU A 32 -5.48 -1.19 -0.37
N VAL A 33 -6.76 -1.46 -0.55
CA VAL A 33 -7.30 -2.33 -1.61
C VAL A 33 -8.07 -1.50 -2.62
N SER A 34 -7.79 -1.68 -3.91
CA SER A 34 -8.54 -1.03 -4.99
C SER A 34 -9.98 -1.54 -5.04
N SER A 35 -10.95 -0.63 -5.03
CA SER A 35 -12.37 -0.95 -5.16
C SER A 35 -12.81 -1.19 -6.61
N GLU A 36 -12.06 -0.70 -7.59
CA GLU A 36 -12.49 -0.64 -8.99
C GLU A 36 -11.31 -0.91 -9.94
N GLN A 37 -11.63 -1.32 -11.17
CA GLN A 37 -10.68 -1.47 -12.26
C GLN A 37 -10.56 -0.15 -13.04
N GLY A 38 -9.34 0.26 -13.37
CA GLY A 38 -9.08 1.47 -14.15
C GLY A 38 -7.67 2.00 -13.97
N GLU A 39 -7.40 3.19 -14.50
CA GLU A 39 -6.09 3.84 -14.36
C GLU A 39 -6.02 4.71 -13.09
N ALA A 40 -4.91 4.61 -12.36
CA ALA A 40 -4.71 5.33 -11.12
C ALA A 40 -4.67 6.86 -11.36
N VAL A 41 -5.59 7.60 -10.76
CA VAL A 41 -5.68 9.05 -10.95
C VAL A 41 -4.82 9.76 -9.91
N ALA A 42 -3.92 10.65 -10.35
CA ALA A 42 -3.02 11.40 -9.45
C ALA A 42 -3.77 12.12 -8.31
N TYR A 43 -4.94 12.69 -8.62
CA TYR A 43 -5.79 13.33 -7.62
C TYR A 43 -6.30 12.37 -6.54
N ALA A 44 -6.69 11.15 -6.90
CA ALA A 44 -7.10 10.14 -5.94
C ALA A 44 -5.91 9.69 -5.09
N LEU A 45 -4.78 9.36 -5.73
CA LEU A 45 -3.56 8.95 -5.05
C LEU A 45 -3.03 10.01 -4.07
N PHE A 46 -3.14 11.30 -4.43
CA PHE A 46 -2.75 12.40 -3.55
C PHE A 46 -3.51 12.44 -2.23
N ASN A 47 -4.78 12.06 -2.21
CA ASN A 47 -5.56 11.96 -0.98
C ASN A 47 -5.31 10.63 -0.25
N LEU A 48 -5.03 9.55 -0.99
CA LEU A 48 -4.82 8.22 -0.42
C LEU A 48 -3.47 8.06 0.28
N GLN A 49 -2.44 8.81 -0.14
CA GLN A 49 -1.13 8.79 0.52
C GLN A 49 -1.17 9.29 1.98
N GLU A 50 -2.17 10.08 2.37
CA GLU A 50 -2.35 10.47 3.78
C GLU A 50 -2.75 9.28 4.66
N ARG A 51 -3.34 8.24 4.05
CA ARG A 51 -3.78 7.03 4.76
C ARG A 51 -2.66 5.99 4.87
N GLY A 52 -1.59 6.11 4.11
CA GLY A 52 -0.53 5.13 4.09
C GLY A 52 0.47 5.27 2.95
N ARG A 53 1.36 4.29 2.79
CA ARG A 53 2.38 4.30 1.74
C ARG A 53 1.87 3.58 0.51
N LEU A 54 1.82 4.28 -0.62
CA LEU A 54 1.37 3.72 -1.90
C LEU A 54 2.48 2.89 -2.57
N PHE A 55 2.08 1.87 -3.32
CA PHE A 55 2.94 1.07 -4.19
C PHE A 55 2.80 1.45 -5.66
N VAL A 56 1.69 2.10 -6.02
CA VAL A 56 1.32 2.41 -7.39
C VAL A 56 1.56 3.88 -7.72
N SER A 57 1.85 4.14 -8.99
CA SER A 57 2.03 5.51 -9.51
C SER A 57 0.82 5.98 -10.32
N PRO A 58 0.63 7.30 -10.51
CA PRO A 58 -0.41 7.80 -11.41
C PRO A 58 -0.28 7.22 -12.83
N GLY A 59 -1.40 6.82 -13.42
CA GLY A 59 -1.47 6.20 -14.75
C GLY A 59 -1.27 4.68 -14.78
N GLU A 60 -0.98 4.06 -13.64
CA GLU A 60 -0.87 2.61 -13.55
C GLU A 60 -2.24 1.93 -13.67
N LYS A 61 -2.32 0.82 -14.39
CA LYS A 61 -3.57 0.06 -14.57
C LYS A 61 -3.82 -0.82 -13.35
N LEU A 62 -4.93 -0.56 -12.68
CA LEU A 62 -5.38 -1.24 -11.48
C LEU A 62 -6.58 -2.14 -11.79
N TYR A 63 -6.75 -3.17 -10.97
CA TYR A 63 -7.91 -4.05 -10.97
C TYR A 63 -8.55 -4.07 -9.57
N GLU A 64 -9.82 -4.46 -9.49
CA GLU A 64 -10.54 -4.59 -8.23
C GLU A 64 -9.89 -5.67 -7.35
N GLY A 65 -9.69 -5.38 -6.06
CA GLY A 65 -8.99 -6.27 -5.14
C GLY A 65 -7.46 -6.14 -5.16
N MET A 66 -6.88 -5.37 -6.07
CA MET A 66 -5.44 -5.12 -6.09
C MET A 66 -4.99 -4.38 -4.83
N ILE A 67 -3.91 -4.85 -4.19
CA ILE A 67 -3.27 -4.12 -3.08
C ILE A 67 -2.45 -2.98 -3.67
N ILE A 68 -2.83 -1.74 -3.34
CA ILE A 68 -2.22 -0.53 -3.89
C ILE A 68 -1.34 0.22 -2.88
N GLY A 69 -1.29 -0.24 -1.62
CA GLY A 69 -0.45 0.35 -0.60
C GLY A 69 -0.57 -0.30 0.77
N ILE A 70 0.25 0.17 1.70
CA ILE A 70 0.26 -0.20 3.12
C ILE A 70 -0.55 0.84 3.89
N HIS A 71 -1.56 0.41 4.64
CA HIS A 71 -2.33 1.28 5.50
C HIS A 71 -1.54 1.63 6.77
N SER A 72 -1.67 2.87 7.23
CA SER A 72 -1.04 3.34 8.47
C SER A 72 -1.56 2.64 9.73
N ARG A 73 -2.74 2.02 9.66
CA ARG A 73 -3.37 1.22 10.72
C ARG A 73 -3.30 -0.27 10.39
N ASP A 74 -3.76 -1.09 11.32
CA ASP A 74 -3.80 -2.56 11.25
C ASP A 74 -4.93 -3.11 10.38
N ASN A 75 -6.05 -2.39 10.28
CA ASN A 75 -7.19 -2.82 9.49
C ASN A 75 -6.98 -2.60 7.98
N ASP A 76 -7.54 -3.46 7.16
CA ASP A 76 -7.58 -3.25 5.71
C ASP A 76 -8.61 -2.17 5.34
N LEU A 77 -8.33 -1.43 4.28
CA LEU A 77 -9.17 -0.33 3.81
C LEU A 77 -9.37 -0.42 2.29
N VAL A 78 -10.62 -0.61 1.88
CA VAL A 78 -11.04 -0.54 0.47
C VAL A 78 -11.15 0.93 0.07
N VAL A 79 -10.47 1.32 -1.01
CA VAL A 79 -10.37 2.70 -1.49
C VAL A 79 -10.58 2.77 -3.00
N ASN A 80 -11.07 3.92 -3.49
CA ASN A 80 -11.21 4.16 -4.93
C ASN A 80 -10.01 5.00 -5.44
N PRO A 81 -9.07 4.38 -6.19
CA PRO A 81 -7.90 5.06 -6.75
C PRO A 81 -8.17 5.73 -8.12
N ILE A 82 -9.37 5.58 -8.67
CA ILE A 82 -9.75 6.12 -9.99
C ILE A 82 -10.65 7.37 -9.89
N LYS A 83 -10.96 7.80 -8.67
CA LYS A 83 -11.83 8.95 -8.41
C LYS A 83 -11.27 10.23 -9.02
N THR A 84 -12.01 10.79 -9.97
CA THR A 84 -11.66 12.06 -10.61
C THR A 84 -12.04 13.26 -9.74
N LYS A 85 -11.37 14.39 -9.98
CA LYS A 85 -11.71 15.65 -9.33
C LYS A 85 -13.10 16.10 -9.80
N LYS A 86 -14.02 16.35 -8.87
CA LYS A 86 -15.29 17.01 -9.21
C LYS A 86 -14.98 18.44 -9.67
N LEU A 87 -15.14 18.72 -10.95
CA LEU A 87 -15.08 20.07 -11.53
C LEU A 87 -16.33 20.86 -11.14
N THR A 88 -16.50 21.11 -9.84
CA THR A 88 -17.38 22.21 -9.41
C THR A 88 -16.59 23.49 -9.66
N ASN A 89 -17.08 24.35 -10.55
CA ASN A 89 -16.52 25.67 -10.84
C ASN A 89 -16.21 26.42 -9.53
N ILE A 90 -14.97 26.33 -9.04
CA ILE A 90 -14.48 27.19 -7.95
C ILE A 90 -14.18 28.54 -8.60
N ARG A 91 -15.27 29.28 -8.83
CA ARG A 91 -15.27 30.66 -9.31
C ARG A 91 -16.27 31.47 -8.48
N ALA A 92 -16.23 31.28 -7.16
CA ALA A 92 -17.07 32.00 -6.21
C ALA A 92 -16.36 32.14 -4.86
N ALA A 93 -15.32 32.95 -4.84
CA ALA A 93 -14.95 33.76 -3.69
C ALA A 93 -14.23 34.97 -4.29
N GLY A 94 -15.00 36.03 -4.53
CA GLY A 94 -14.45 37.38 -4.67
C GLY A 94 -13.95 37.89 -3.33
#